data_AF-A0A662T754-F1
#
_entry.id   AF-A0A662T754-F1
#
_cell.length_a   1.000
_cell.length_b   1.000
_cell.length_c   1.000
_cell.angle_alpha   90.00
_cell.angle_beta   90.00
_cell.angle_gamma   90.00
#
_symmetry.space_group_name_H-M   'P 1'
#
loop_
_entity.id
_entity.type
_entity.pdbx_description
1 polymer ?
#
loop_
_entity_poly.entity_id
_entity_poly.type
_entity_poly.pdbx_seq_one_letter_code
_entity_poly.pdbx_strand_id
1 'polypeptide(L)'
;MVVIGVDLAGTEKNPTGICILEDLEIIETKHVYSDEELINELDKFKGALVAIDAPLSIPRGRKSLDEKSDVHFRECDRELLKRGIKFFPVTLGPMRMLTKRGIRIKKKLESKGFKVIEVFPGGAQDVLGIPRKTKGKEKLLAGLMSLGLRGLRKDMSDHELDAVTAAFVGKLFLEGKYEALGDPSEGLIIMPKPSDRLND
;
A
#
# COMPACT_ATOMS: atom_id res chain seq x y z
N MET A 1 4.00 -11.64 14.26
CA MET A 1 4.18 -11.94 12.81
C MET A 1 4.73 -10.71 12.12
N VAL A 2 5.64 -10.88 11.14
CA VAL A 2 6.24 -9.75 10.42
C VAL A 2 5.43 -9.38 9.18
N VAL A 3 5.14 -8.09 9.03
CA VAL A 3 4.51 -7.48 7.86
C VAL A 3 5.40 -6.35 7.36
N ILE A 4 5.57 -6.28 6.05
CA ILE A 4 6.34 -5.24 5.38
C ILE A 4 5.37 -4.35 4.62
N GLY A 5 5.28 -3.08 5.00
CA GLY A 5 4.57 -2.06 4.23
C GLY A 5 5.51 -1.35 3.27
N VAL A 6 5.05 -1.10 2.05
CA VAL A 6 5.83 -0.45 0.99
C VAL A 6 5.00 0.68 0.37
N ASP A 7 5.43 1.93 0.54
CA ASP A 7 4.95 3.08 -0.25
C ASP A 7 5.79 3.17 -1.53
N LEU A 8 5.33 2.55 -2.61
CA LEU A 8 6.13 2.36 -3.82
C LEU A 8 6.13 3.63 -4.69
N ALA A 9 7.32 4.16 -4.98
CA ALA A 9 7.43 5.24 -5.95
C ALA A 9 7.32 4.75 -7.39
N GLY A 10 6.76 5.55 -8.29
CA GLY A 10 6.66 5.18 -9.71
C GLY A 10 7.99 5.12 -10.47
N THR A 11 9.04 5.76 -9.95
CA THR A 11 10.38 5.84 -10.56
C THR A 11 11.45 5.80 -9.48
N GLU A 12 12.64 5.29 -9.80
CA GLU A 12 13.78 5.20 -8.86
C GLU A 12 14.38 6.56 -8.47
N LYS A 13 14.00 7.66 -9.15
CA LYS A 13 14.39 9.02 -8.75
C LYS A 13 13.71 9.49 -7.47
N ASN A 14 12.61 8.84 -7.08
CA ASN A 14 11.80 9.19 -5.92
C ASN A 14 11.93 8.09 -4.87
N PRO A 15 11.90 8.43 -3.57
CA PRO A 15 12.05 7.46 -2.50
C PRO A 15 10.83 6.53 -2.43
N THR A 16 11.09 5.25 -2.24
CA THR A 16 10.11 4.24 -1.81
C THR A 16 10.23 4.08 -0.30
N GLY A 17 9.13 4.27 0.41
CA GLY A 17 9.06 4.07 1.86
C GLY A 17 8.92 2.59 2.20
N ILE A 18 9.68 2.11 3.19
CA ILE A 18 9.53 0.77 3.76
C ILE A 18 9.21 0.90 5.24
N CYS A 19 8.31 0.06 5.73
CA CYS A 19 8.08 -0.18 7.15
C CYS A 19 8.11 -1.68 7.43
N ILE A 20 8.93 -2.09 8.40
CA ILE A 20 8.92 -3.45 8.97
C ILE A 20 8.15 -3.39 10.29
N LEU A 21 6.99 -4.04 10.31
CA LEU A 21 6.10 -4.10 11.46
C LEU A 21 6.08 -5.52 12.02
N GLU A 22 6.38 -5.66 13.31
CA GLU A 22 6.18 -6.90 14.05
C GLU A 22 5.10 -6.68 15.11
N ASP A 23 3.96 -7.33 14.89
CA ASP A 23 2.73 -7.12 15.66
C ASP A 23 2.30 -5.63 15.68
N LEU A 24 2.64 -4.85 16.71
CA LEU A 24 2.39 -3.41 16.78
C LEU A 24 3.66 -2.57 16.94
N GLU A 25 4.84 -3.20 16.90
CA GLU A 25 6.12 -2.52 17.04
C GLU A 25 6.76 -2.30 15.66
N ILE A 26 7.08 -1.05 15.34
CA ILE A 26 7.85 -0.71 14.15
C ILE A 26 9.32 -1.02 14.43
N ILE A 27 9.83 -2.05 13.76
CA ILE A 27 11.22 -2.49 13.89
C ILE A 27 12.13 -1.56 13.10
N GLU A 28 11.72 -1.19 11.89
CA GLU A 28 12.52 -0.34 11.01
C GLU A 28 11.63 0.42 10.04
N THR A 29 12.00 1.67 9.73
CA THR A 29 11.56 2.37 8.53
C THR A 29 12.74 2.99 7.83
N LYS A 30 12.66 3.07 6.50
CA LYS A 30 13.68 3.71 5.67
C LYS A 30 13.19 3.97 4.26
N HIS A 31 14.03 4.66 3.49
CA HIS A 31 13.89 4.80 2.05
C HIS A 31 14.81 3.84 1.31
N VAL A 32 14.31 3.38 0.17
CA VAL A 32 15.08 2.77 -0.91
C VAL A 32 14.67 3.40 -2.22
N TYR A 33 15.47 3.24 -3.26
CA TYR A 33 15.22 3.89 -4.56
C TYR A 33 15.03 2.86 -5.65
N SER A 34 15.99 1.94 -5.81
CA SER A 34 15.96 0.97 -6.91
C SER A 34 15.11 -0.26 -6.58
N ASP A 35 14.68 -0.96 -7.63
CA ASP A 35 14.02 -2.27 -7.45
C ASP A 35 14.95 -3.27 -6.74
N GLU A 36 16.26 -3.24 -7.03
CA GLU A 36 17.24 -4.14 -6.43
C GLU A 36 17.43 -3.88 -4.94
N GLU A 37 17.53 -2.62 -4.53
CA GLU A 37 17.59 -2.22 -3.12
C GLU A 37 16.35 -2.69 -2.37
N LEU A 38 15.15 -2.44 -2.93
CA LEU A 38 13.90 -2.89 -2.33
C LEU A 38 13.87 -4.41 -2.15
N ILE A 39 14.19 -5.17 -3.19
CA ILE A 39 14.15 -6.64 -3.13
C ILE A 39 15.20 -7.19 -2.14
N ASN A 40 16.43 -6.67 -2.16
CA ASN A 40 17.48 -7.08 -1.24
C ASN A 40 17.12 -6.79 0.23
N GLU A 41 16.40 -5.69 0.46
CA GLU A 41 15.93 -5.34 1.79
C GLU A 41 14.86 -6.33 2.28
N LEU A 42 13.84 -6.57 1.46
CA LEU A 42 12.75 -7.47 1.79
C LEU A 42 13.22 -8.92 1.95
N ASP A 43 14.24 -9.35 1.19
CA ASP A 43 14.84 -10.68 1.26
C ASP A 43 15.39 -11.06 2.65
N LYS A 44 15.68 -10.06 3.51
CA LYS A 44 16.10 -10.29 4.91
C LYS A 44 14.97 -10.85 5.78
N PHE A 45 13.72 -10.72 5.34
CA PHE A 45 12.50 -11.05 6.09
C PHE A 45 11.66 -12.11 5.36
N LYS A 46 12.30 -13.20 4.90
CA LYS A 46 11.61 -14.28 4.17
C LYS A 46 10.40 -14.81 4.93
N GLY A 47 9.29 -15.00 4.22
CA GLY A 47 8.02 -15.49 4.77
C GLY A 47 7.12 -14.39 5.35
N ALA A 48 7.58 -13.15 5.41
CA ALA A 48 6.72 -12.02 5.75
C ALA A 48 5.66 -11.76 4.68
N LEU A 49 4.54 -11.15 5.10
CA LEU A 49 3.58 -10.56 4.17
C LEU A 49 4.11 -9.21 3.68
N VAL A 50 4.01 -8.93 2.39
CA VAL A 50 4.33 -7.61 1.82
C VAL A 50 3.06 -6.91 1.35
N ALA A 51 2.76 -5.77 1.94
CA ALA A 51 1.66 -4.89 1.59
C ALA A 51 2.18 -3.69 0.80
N ILE A 52 1.83 -3.58 -0.49
CA ILE A 52 2.36 -2.57 -1.41
C ILE A 52 1.29 -1.54 -1.75
N ASP A 53 1.60 -0.26 -1.55
CA ASP A 53 0.85 0.87 -2.08
C ASP A 53 1.22 1.10 -3.55
N ALA A 54 0.60 0.29 -4.42
CA ALA A 54 0.62 0.48 -5.86
C ALA A 54 -0.45 -0.40 -6.48
N PRO A 55 -1.04 0.00 -7.62
CA PRO A 55 -1.80 -0.94 -8.44
C PRO A 55 -0.93 -2.12 -8.87
N LEU A 56 -1.36 -3.34 -8.53
CA LEU A 56 -0.64 -4.60 -8.82
C LEU A 56 -1.27 -5.40 -9.98
N SER A 57 -2.19 -4.77 -10.70
CA SER A 57 -2.84 -5.32 -11.89
C SER A 57 -3.32 -4.20 -12.82
N ILE A 58 -3.74 -4.58 -14.04
CA ILE A 58 -4.34 -3.67 -15.01
C ILE A 58 -5.84 -3.98 -15.16
N PRO A 59 -6.66 -3.02 -15.62
CA PRO A 59 -8.07 -3.27 -15.90
C PRO A 59 -8.29 -4.43 -16.87
N ARG A 60 -9.23 -5.32 -16.53
CA ARG A 60 -9.70 -6.44 -17.34
C ARG A 60 -10.17 -5.94 -18.69
N GLY A 61 -9.78 -6.65 -19.75
CA GLY A 61 -10.05 -6.24 -21.13
C GLY A 61 -8.98 -5.34 -21.73
N ARG A 62 -8.01 -4.84 -20.93
CA ARG A 62 -6.79 -4.23 -21.48
C ARG A 62 -5.72 -5.27 -21.76
N LYS A 63 -5.00 -5.08 -22.87
CA LYS A 63 -3.78 -5.83 -23.18
C LYS A 63 -2.55 -5.24 -22.50
N SER A 64 -2.46 -3.91 -22.49
CA SER A 64 -1.34 -3.16 -21.91
C SER A 64 -1.76 -1.78 -21.43
N LEU A 65 -0.88 -1.12 -20.66
CA LEU A 65 -1.04 0.29 -20.27
C LEU A 65 -0.54 1.27 -21.34
N ASP A 66 0.18 0.77 -22.35
CA ASP A 66 0.77 1.58 -23.44
C ASP A 66 -0.20 1.78 -24.60
N GLU A 67 -1.11 0.84 -24.82
CA GLU A 67 -2.13 0.94 -25.86
C GLU A 67 -3.30 1.83 -25.44
N LYS A 68 -3.89 2.56 -26.39
CA LYS A 68 -5.15 3.26 -26.17
C LYS A 68 -6.27 2.24 -25.96
N SER A 69 -7.15 2.52 -25.00
CA SER A 69 -8.34 1.72 -24.71
C SER A 69 -9.27 2.53 -23.82
N ASP A 70 -10.57 2.35 -24.01
CA ASP A 70 -11.64 3.02 -23.26
C ASP A 70 -11.89 2.40 -21.87
N VAL A 71 -11.15 1.34 -21.53
CA VAL A 71 -11.22 0.70 -20.22
C VAL A 71 -10.19 1.35 -19.30
N HIS A 72 -10.65 2.08 -18.28
CA HIS A 72 -9.78 2.88 -17.41
C HIS A 72 -9.67 2.42 -15.97
N PHE A 73 -10.63 1.62 -15.51
CA PHE A 73 -10.80 1.27 -14.10
C PHE A 73 -10.88 -0.24 -13.95
N ARG A 74 -10.32 -0.75 -12.86
CA ARG A 74 -10.56 -2.09 -12.30
C ARG A 74 -11.86 -2.09 -11.48
N GLU A 75 -12.33 -3.25 -11.08
CA GLU A 75 -13.47 -3.39 -10.14
C GLU A 75 -13.12 -2.79 -8.78
N CYS A 76 -11.90 -2.97 -8.27
CA CYS A 76 -11.47 -2.33 -7.02
C CYS A 76 -11.50 -0.80 -7.12
N ASP A 77 -11.12 -0.23 -8.27
CA ASP A 77 -11.18 1.20 -8.53
C ASP A 77 -12.64 1.71 -8.54
N ARG A 78 -13.60 0.93 -9.08
CA ARG A 78 -15.03 1.25 -9.03
C ARG A 78 -15.59 1.21 -7.61
N GLU A 79 -15.18 0.24 -6.81
CA GLU A 79 -15.56 0.16 -5.40
C GLU A 79 -15.07 1.39 -4.61
N LEU A 80 -13.86 1.88 -4.87
CA LEU A 80 -13.38 3.13 -4.29
C LEU A 80 -14.25 4.33 -4.70
N LEU A 81 -14.64 4.44 -5.97
CA LEU A 81 -15.54 5.51 -6.45
C LEU A 81 -16.90 5.46 -5.76
N LYS A 82 -17.52 4.28 -5.64
CA LYS A 82 -18.82 4.10 -4.96
C LYS A 82 -18.78 4.56 -3.51
N ARG A 83 -17.63 4.44 -2.85
CA ARG A 83 -17.38 4.87 -1.47
C ARG A 83 -16.97 6.34 -1.35
N GLY A 84 -16.85 7.06 -2.46
CA GLY A 84 -16.40 8.45 -2.47
C GLY A 84 -14.90 8.63 -2.15
N ILE A 85 -14.12 7.55 -2.16
CA ILE A 85 -12.67 7.59 -1.89
C ILE A 85 -11.95 8.04 -3.16
N LYS A 86 -11.22 9.16 -3.07
CA LYS A 86 -10.47 9.72 -4.19
C LYS A 86 -9.16 8.96 -4.42
N PHE A 87 -8.90 8.58 -5.66
CA PHE A 87 -7.66 7.96 -6.13
C PHE A 87 -7.30 8.47 -7.54
N PHE A 88 -6.08 8.18 -8.00
CA PHE A 88 -5.65 8.45 -9.37
C PHE A 88 -5.85 7.21 -10.24
N PRO A 89 -6.52 7.32 -11.41
CA PRO A 89 -6.72 6.18 -12.29
C PRO A 89 -5.39 5.55 -12.72
N VAL A 90 -5.34 4.21 -12.76
CA VAL A 90 -4.16 3.43 -13.17
C VAL A 90 -3.65 3.78 -14.58
N THR A 91 -4.54 4.32 -15.43
CA THR A 91 -4.21 4.75 -16.80
C THR A 91 -3.65 6.17 -16.89
N LEU A 92 -3.58 6.94 -15.81
CA LEU A 92 -2.98 8.28 -15.79
C LEU A 92 -1.46 8.18 -15.99
N GLY A 93 -0.84 9.15 -16.68
CA GLY A 93 0.57 9.10 -17.09
C GLY A 93 1.55 8.62 -16.00
N PRO A 94 1.64 9.31 -14.84
CA PRO A 94 2.48 8.88 -13.72
C PRO A 94 2.07 7.50 -13.14
N MET A 95 0.77 7.23 -13.06
CA MET A 95 0.25 5.96 -12.53
C MET A 95 0.58 4.77 -13.40
N ARG A 96 0.74 4.94 -14.72
CA ARG A 96 1.16 3.86 -15.62
C ARG A 96 2.55 3.33 -15.24
N MET A 97 3.48 4.23 -14.92
CA MET A 97 4.83 3.84 -14.51
C MET A 97 4.80 3.09 -13.18
N LEU A 98 4.07 3.64 -12.20
CA LEU A 98 3.87 3.00 -10.90
C LEU A 98 3.21 1.62 -11.03
N THR A 99 2.14 1.50 -11.81
CA THR A 99 1.43 0.23 -12.00
C THR A 99 2.32 -0.83 -12.66
N LYS A 100 3.07 -0.45 -13.70
CA LYS A 100 4.03 -1.38 -14.33
C LYS A 100 5.11 -1.83 -13.35
N ARG A 101 5.64 -0.89 -12.54
CA ARG A 101 6.64 -1.19 -11.51
C ARG A 101 6.06 -2.12 -10.44
N GLY A 102 4.88 -1.81 -9.91
CA GLY A 102 4.17 -2.62 -8.92
C GLY A 102 3.95 -4.06 -9.39
N ILE A 103 3.44 -4.24 -10.61
CA ILE A 103 3.25 -5.59 -11.22
C ILE A 103 4.59 -6.34 -11.31
N ARG A 104 5.68 -5.68 -11.72
CA ARG A 104 7.01 -6.31 -11.82
C ARG A 104 7.55 -6.70 -10.44
N ILE A 105 7.48 -5.81 -9.46
CA ILE A 105 7.93 -6.04 -8.09
C ILE A 105 7.14 -7.17 -7.45
N LYS A 106 5.80 -7.16 -7.57
CA LYS A 106 4.93 -8.25 -7.10
C LYS A 106 5.39 -9.59 -7.64
N LYS A 107 5.53 -9.73 -8.96
CA LYS A 107 5.97 -10.99 -9.58
C LYS A 107 7.33 -11.45 -9.07
N LYS A 108 8.27 -10.52 -8.90
CA LYS A 108 9.61 -10.84 -8.38
C LYS A 108 9.56 -11.33 -6.94
N LEU A 109 8.80 -10.66 -6.07
CA LEU A 109 8.61 -11.06 -4.68
C LEU A 109 7.87 -12.41 -4.56
N GLU A 110 6.79 -12.61 -5.30
CA GLU A 110 6.05 -13.89 -5.33
C GLU A 110 6.95 -15.04 -5.79
N SER A 111 7.82 -14.82 -6.80
CA SER A 111 8.79 -15.83 -7.24
C SER A 111 9.83 -16.21 -6.18
N LYS A 112 9.99 -15.37 -5.16
CA LYS A 112 10.87 -15.59 -3.99
C LYS A 112 10.11 -16.17 -2.79
N GLY A 113 8.83 -16.45 -2.92
CA GLY A 113 7.98 -17.06 -1.88
C GLY A 113 7.29 -16.05 -0.95
N PHE A 114 7.33 -14.75 -1.25
CA PHE A 114 6.56 -13.77 -0.49
C PHE A 114 5.08 -13.82 -0.85
N LYS A 115 4.22 -13.61 0.15
CA LYS A 115 2.83 -13.26 -0.08
C LYS A 115 2.73 -11.75 -0.27
N VAL A 116 2.14 -11.31 -1.38
CA VAL A 116 2.03 -9.89 -1.73
C VAL A 116 0.57 -9.48 -1.84
N ILE A 117 0.20 -8.36 -1.22
CA ILE A 117 -1.13 -7.76 -1.33
C ILE A 117 -1.02 -6.29 -1.78
N GLU A 118 -2.03 -5.83 -2.50
CA GLU A 118 -2.21 -4.41 -2.83
C GLU A 118 -2.99 -3.73 -1.69
N VAL A 119 -2.51 -2.57 -1.27
CA VAL A 119 -3.16 -1.72 -0.27
C VAL A 119 -3.21 -0.29 -0.79
N PHE A 120 -4.01 0.56 -0.15
CA PHE A 120 -4.10 1.99 -0.49
C PHE A 120 -4.14 2.84 0.79
N PRO A 121 -2.98 3.27 1.32
CA PRO A 121 -2.83 4.04 2.56
C PRO A 121 -3.77 5.23 2.67
N GLY A 122 -3.87 6.08 1.64
CA GLY A 122 -4.75 7.24 1.68
C GLY A 122 -6.23 6.88 1.87
N GLY A 123 -6.70 5.80 1.23
CA GLY A 123 -8.05 5.28 1.43
C GLY A 123 -8.22 4.62 2.80
N ALA A 124 -7.21 3.87 3.25
CA ALA A 124 -7.22 3.23 4.57
C ALA A 124 -7.28 4.25 5.70
N GLN A 125 -6.52 5.34 5.59
CA GLN A 125 -6.54 6.49 6.51
C GLN A 125 -7.94 7.11 6.58
N ASP A 126 -8.61 7.31 5.45
CA ASP A 126 -9.99 7.82 5.43
C ASP A 126 -10.96 6.90 6.20
N VAL A 127 -10.87 5.59 5.98
CA VAL A 127 -11.71 4.60 6.67
C VAL A 127 -11.45 4.57 8.18
N LEU A 128 -10.18 4.64 8.58
CA LEU A 128 -9.76 4.66 10.00
C LEU A 128 -10.06 6.00 10.69
N GLY A 129 -10.43 7.05 9.94
CA GLY A 129 -10.63 8.40 10.47
C GLY A 129 -9.32 9.15 10.75
N ILE A 130 -8.21 8.72 10.16
CA ILE A 130 -6.89 9.33 10.31
C ILE A 130 -6.67 10.40 9.24
N PRO A 131 -6.23 11.62 9.60
CA PRO A 131 -5.91 12.64 8.61
C PRO A 131 -4.77 12.18 7.68
N ARG A 132 -5.01 12.23 6.35
CA ARG A 132 -3.95 12.00 5.35
C ARG A 132 -2.81 13.00 5.47
N LYS A 133 -1.62 12.66 4.97
CA LYS A 133 -0.43 13.53 4.93
C LYS A 133 -0.67 14.95 4.41
N THR A 134 -1.57 15.11 3.43
CA THR A 134 -1.98 16.43 2.88
C THR A 134 -2.62 17.38 3.91
N LYS A 135 -3.05 16.87 5.06
CA LYS A 135 -3.61 17.66 6.17
C LYS A 135 -2.58 17.96 7.28
N GLY A 136 -1.34 17.51 7.10
CA GLY A 136 -0.21 17.66 8.02
C GLY A 136 0.38 16.31 8.43
N LYS A 137 1.69 16.15 8.25
CA LYS A 137 2.45 14.93 8.60
C LYS A 137 2.30 14.57 10.08
N GLU A 138 2.30 15.57 10.95
CA GLU A 138 2.16 15.41 12.39
C GLU A 138 0.79 14.85 12.78
N LYS A 139 -0.26 15.18 12.01
CA LYS A 139 -1.61 14.66 12.26
C LYS A 139 -1.74 13.20 11.81
N LEU A 140 -1.13 12.84 10.69
CA LEU A 140 -1.03 11.45 10.26
C LEU A 140 -0.28 10.63 11.31
N LEU A 141 0.89 11.11 11.75
CA LEU A 141 1.68 10.49 12.81
C LEU A 141 0.86 10.27 14.09
N ALA A 142 0.16 11.30 14.57
CA ALA A 142 -0.67 11.21 15.77
C ALA A 142 -1.81 10.19 15.61
N GLY A 143 -2.46 10.15 14.45
CA GLY A 143 -3.50 9.16 14.16
C GLY A 143 -2.97 7.72 14.12
N LEU A 144 -1.77 7.52 13.56
CA LEU A 144 -1.11 6.21 13.58
C LEU A 144 -0.71 5.81 15.01
N MET A 145 -0.26 6.75 15.85
CA MET A 145 0.01 6.48 17.27
C MET A 145 -1.25 6.04 18.02
N SER A 146 -2.41 6.62 17.72
CA SER A 146 -3.66 6.23 18.36
C SER A 146 -4.15 4.82 18.01
N LEU A 147 -3.60 4.19 16.96
CA LEU A 147 -3.84 2.76 16.67
C LEU A 147 -3.07 1.81 17.60
N GLY A 148 -2.29 2.34 18.56
CA GLY A 148 -1.45 1.56 19.45
C GLY A 148 -0.11 1.11 18.85
N LEU A 149 0.27 1.69 17.70
CA LEU A 149 1.57 1.45 17.07
C LEU A 149 2.70 2.07 17.90
N ARG A 150 3.77 1.29 18.08
CA ARG A 150 4.99 1.67 18.80
C ARG A 150 6.16 1.83 17.81
N GLY A 151 7.19 2.58 18.22
CA GLY A 151 8.36 2.86 17.37
C GLY A 151 8.18 4.00 16.34
N LEU A 152 7.03 4.68 16.34
CA LEU A 152 6.78 5.87 15.52
C LEU A 152 7.66 7.05 15.95
N ARG A 153 8.33 7.71 15.00
CA ARG A 153 9.24 8.83 15.24
C ARG A 153 8.77 10.11 14.54
N LYS A 154 9.08 11.27 15.11
CA LYS A 154 8.66 12.59 14.58
C LYS A 154 9.35 12.95 13.26
N ASP A 155 10.54 12.43 13.04
CA ASP A 155 11.38 12.68 11.86
C ASP A 155 10.99 11.83 10.64
N MET A 156 10.13 10.81 10.81
CA MET A 156 9.64 9.98 9.70
C MET A 156 9.05 10.84 8.59
N SER A 157 9.38 10.50 7.35
CA SER A 157 8.86 11.13 6.14
C SER A 157 7.42 10.71 5.84
N ASP A 158 6.77 11.46 4.94
CA ASP A 158 5.44 11.11 4.41
C ASP A 158 5.40 9.69 3.82
N HIS A 159 6.46 9.28 3.13
CA HIS A 159 6.56 7.96 2.52
C HIS A 159 6.70 6.83 3.56
N GLU A 160 7.42 7.10 4.65
CA GLU A 160 7.53 6.12 5.73
C GLU A 160 6.20 5.99 6.48
N LEU A 161 5.46 7.08 6.69
CA LEU A 161 4.16 7.03 7.36
C LEU A 161 3.08 6.34 6.50
N ASP A 162 3.10 6.51 5.18
CA ASP A 162 2.24 5.74 4.29
C ASP A 162 2.66 4.26 4.26
N ALA A 163 3.96 3.95 4.30
CA ALA A 163 4.44 2.58 4.46
C ALA A 163 4.03 1.96 5.82
N VAL A 164 4.00 2.73 6.91
CA VAL A 164 3.45 2.27 8.20
C VAL A 164 1.96 1.95 8.07
N THR A 165 1.20 2.80 7.40
CA THR A 165 -0.23 2.54 7.13
C THR A 165 -0.39 1.25 6.33
N ALA A 166 0.41 1.06 5.27
CA ALA A 166 0.41 -0.16 4.48
C ALA A 166 0.72 -1.42 5.31
N ALA A 167 1.72 -1.36 6.19
CA ALA A 167 2.08 -2.46 7.09
C ALA A 167 0.94 -2.78 8.07
N PHE A 168 0.30 -1.76 8.63
CA PHE A 168 -0.83 -1.93 9.53
C PHE A 168 -2.03 -2.60 8.83
N VAL A 169 -2.35 -2.20 7.61
CA VAL A 169 -3.39 -2.88 6.81
C VAL A 169 -3.01 -4.34 6.53
N GLY A 170 -1.73 -4.61 6.24
CA GLY A 170 -1.24 -5.99 6.09
C GLY A 170 -1.37 -6.82 7.37
N LYS A 171 -1.16 -6.22 8.54
CA LYS A 171 -1.44 -6.88 9.83
C LYS A 171 -2.92 -7.23 9.97
N LEU A 172 -3.82 -6.28 9.71
CA LEU A 172 -5.26 -6.53 9.75
C LEU A 172 -5.67 -7.64 8.78
N PHE A 173 -5.03 -7.73 7.62
CA PHE A 173 -5.22 -8.81 6.66
C PHE A 173 -4.86 -10.19 7.26
N LEU A 174 -3.72 -10.30 7.94
CA LEU A 174 -3.33 -11.55 8.61
C LEU A 174 -4.30 -11.92 9.75
N GLU A 175 -4.89 -10.92 10.42
CA GLU A 175 -5.89 -11.13 11.47
C GLU A 175 -7.30 -11.40 10.96
N GLY A 176 -7.54 -11.36 9.64
CA GLY A 176 -8.90 -11.48 9.07
C GLY A 176 -9.80 -10.25 9.32
N LYS A 177 -9.23 -9.14 9.77
CA LYS A 177 -9.93 -7.87 10.06
C LYS A 177 -9.82 -6.89 8.90
N TYR A 178 -10.17 -7.35 7.70
CA TYR A 178 -10.04 -6.55 6.49
C TYR A 178 -11.29 -6.66 5.62
N GLU A 179 -11.37 -5.75 4.66
CA GLU A 179 -12.26 -5.83 3.51
C GLU A 179 -11.43 -5.86 2.23
N ALA A 180 -11.79 -6.74 1.29
CA ALA A 180 -11.17 -6.79 -0.02
C ALA A 180 -12.09 -6.13 -1.05
N LEU A 181 -11.61 -5.08 -1.70
CA LEU A 181 -12.36 -4.35 -2.72
C LEU A 181 -11.99 -4.87 -4.11
N GLY A 182 -12.99 -5.18 -4.93
CA GLY A 182 -12.84 -5.58 -6.32
C GLY A 182 -13.12 -7.06 -6.58
N ASP A 183 -12.48 -7.60 -7.62
CA ASP A 183 -12.66 -8.97 -8.09
C ASP A 183 -11.32 -9.73 -8.00
N PRO A 184 -11.25 -10.90 -7.33
CA PRO A 184 -10.02 -11.67 -7.18
C PRO A 184 -9.32 -12.02 -8.51
N SER A 185 -10.06 -12.16 -9.60
CA SER A 185 -9.52 -12.48 -10.93
C SER A 185 -8.91 -11.28 -11.66
N GLU A 186 -9.22 -10.05 -11.24
CA GLU A 186 -8.65 -8.81 -11.79
C GLU A 186 -7.66 -8.16 -10.83
N GLY A 187 -7.86 -8.29 -9.52
CA GLY A 187 -7.05 -7.69 -8.46
C GLY A 187 -7.94 -7.15 -7.34
N LEU A 188 -7.39 -7.17 -6.12
CA LEU A 188 -8.06 -6.69 -4.91
C LEU A 188 -7.24 -5.60 -4.26
N ILE A 189 -7.90 -4.55 -3.76
CA ILE A 189 -7.30 -3.63 -2.78
C ILE A 189 -7.74 -4.07 -1.40
N ILE A 190 -6.78 -4.35 -0.52
CA ILE A 190 -7.07 -4.69 0.87
C ILE A 190 -7.17 -3.41 1.69
N MET A 191 -8.24 -3.30 2.47
CA MET A 191 -8.62 -2.13 3.25
C MET A 191 -9.00 -2.54 4.68
N PRO A 192 -8.86 -1.65 5.67
CA PRO A 192 -9.43 -1.84 7.00
C PRO A 192 -10.97 -1.84 6.94
N LYS A 193 -11.63 -2.41 7.94
CA LYS A 193 -13.09 -2.34 8.05
C LYS A 193 -13.50 -0.99 8.68
N PRO A 194 -14.70 -0.47 8.36
CA PRO A 194 -15.22 0.73 9.05
C PRO A 194 -15.29 0.59 10.57
N SER A 195 -15.50 -0.62 11.09
CA SER A 195 -15.50 -0.91 12.54
C SER A 195 -14.14 -0.74 13.22
N ASP A 196 -13.06 -0.57 12.46
CA ASP A 196 -11.71 -0.34 12.99
C ASP A 196 -11.42 1.17 13.16
N ARG A 197 -12.44 2.03 13.04
CA ARG A 197 -12.32 3.48 13.16
C ARG A 197 -12.04 3.88 14.60
N LEU A 198 -11.13 4.85 14.77
CA LEU A 198 -10.66 5.33 16.08
C LEU A 198 -11.72 6.04 16.96
N ASN A 199 -12.97 6.17 16.50
CA ASN A 199 -14.01 6.97 17.16
C ASN A 199 -15.35 6.21 17.37
N ASP A 200 -15.34 4.87 17.28
CA ASP A 200 -16.49 4.04 17.66
C ASP A 200 -16.30 3.38 19.03
#